data_AF-A0A8T5PYJ8-F1
#
_entry.id   AF-A0A8T5PYJ8-F1
#
_cell.length_a   1.000
_cell.length_b   1.000
_cell.length_c   1.000
_cell.angle_alpha   90.00
_cell.angle_beta   90.00
_cell.angle_gamma   90.00
#
_symmetry.space_group_name_H-M   'P 1'
#
loop_
_entity.id
_entity.type
_entity.pdbx_description
1 polymer ?
#
loop_
_entity_poly.entity_id
_entity_poly.type
_entity_poly.pdbx_seq_one_letter_code
_entity_poly.pdbx_strand_id
1 'polypeptide(L)'
;YIAITLVTDTVNFSKMNISESNDTDDDSPPPFVIRNIGNILVNLTIHATNSLWNNTAAHLNTSYFMFKADNRTEPGSFNFAASNTTWLNMTDYNVTFIIDLNYNSTNDEAEIDLNLTVPVDEPPGNKSSQIVIWVE
;
A
#
# COMPACT_ATOMS: atom_id res chain seq x y z
N TYR A 1 16.31 18.43 1.50
CA TYR A 1 15.64 18.12 0.22
C TYR A 1 14.73 16.94 0.47
N ILE A 2 13.63 16.88 -0.27
CA ILE A 2 12.65 15.81 -0.17
C ILE A 2 12.89 14.87 -1.34
N ALA A 3 13.07 13.59 -1.06
CA ALA A 3 13.20 12.57 -2.09
C ALA A 3 12.81 11.20 -1.51
N ILE A 4 11.97 10.49 -2.24
CA ILE A 4 11.58 9.11 -1.95
C ILE A 4 11.85 8.25 -3.17
N THR A 5 12.03 6.95 -2.97
CA THR A 5 12.11 5.95 -4.03
C THR A 5 11.29 4.72 -3.65
N LEU A 6 10.71 4.06 -4.64
CA LEU A 6 10.08 2.76 -4.45
C LEU A 6 11.14 1.69 -4.74
N VAL A 7 11.49 0.93 -3.71
CA VAL A 7 12.39 -0.22 -3.82
C VAL A 7 11.64 -1.40 -4.44
N THR A 8 10.40 -1.60 -4.02
CA THR A 8 9.42 -2.47 -4.67
C THR A 8 8.25 -1.60 -5.14
N ASP A 9 8.03 -1.53 -6.45
CA ASP A 9 7.01 -0.69 -7.09
C ASP A 9 5.87 -1.48 -7.73
N THR A 10 5.90 -2.81 -7.61
CA THR A 10 4.93 -3.73 -8.21
C THR A 10 4.65 -4.89 -7.26
N VAL A 11 3.38 -5.15 -6.97
CA VAL A 11 2.91 -6.33 -6.21
C VAL A 11 2.07 -7.21 -7.13
N ASN A 12 2.31 -8.52 -7.13
CA ASN A 12 1.61 -9.47 -8.00
C ASN A 12 1.01 -10.63 -7.20
N PHE A 13 -0.32 -10.62 -7.05
CA PHE A 13 -1.10 -11.68 -6.40
C PHE A 13 -1.30 -12.93 -7.28
N SER A 14 -0.71 -12.97 -8.48
CA SER A 14 -0.85 -14.06 -9.43
C SER A 14 -2.32 -14.35 -9.74
N LYS A 15 -2.73 -15.62 -9.73
CA LYS A 15 -4.11 -16.01 -9.95
C LYS A 15 -4.82 -16.11 -8.60
N MET A 16 -5.86 -15.30 -8.43
CA MET A 16 -6.82 -15.45 -7.34
C MET A 16 -8.16 -15.96 -7.89
N ASN A 17 -8.81 -16.83 -7.14
CA ASN A 17 -10.14 -17.34 -7.45
C ASN A 17 -11.23 -16.41 -6.91
N ILE A 18 -12.45 -16.55 -7.41
CA ILE A 18 -13.61 -15.82 -6.92
C ILE A 18 -13.78 -16.06 -5.40
N SER A 19 -14.06 -14.99 -4.65
CA SER A 19 -14.19 -14.99 -3.19
C SER A 19 -12.90 -15.34 -2.42
N GLU A 20 -11.76 -15.46 -3.10
CA GLU A 20 -10.47 -15.64 -2.45
C GLU A 20 -10.00 -14.32 -1.85
N SER A 21 -9.47 -14.39 -0.63
CA SER A 21 -8.76 -13.29 0.02
C SER A 21 -7.30 -13.65 0.12
N ASN A 22 -6.43 -12.68 -0.16
CA ASN A 22 -5.00 -12.79 0.08
C ASN A 22 -4.44 -11.40 0.41
N ASP A 23 -3.34 -11.36 1.14
CA ASP A 23 -2.66 -10.13 1.53
C ASP A 23 -1.13 -10.29 1.42
N THR A 24 -0.41 -9.23 1.75
CA THR A 24 1.07 -9.22 1.79
C THR A 24 1.63 -9.25 3.20
N ASP A 25 0.80 -9.42 4.25
CA ASP A 25 1.20 -9.35 5.66
C ASP A 25 2.17 -10.48 6.07
N ASP A 26 2.23 -11.54 5.26
CA ASP A 26 3.17 -12.66 5.39
C ASP A 26 4.36 -12.58 4.40
N ASP A 27 4.54 -11.44 3.72
CA ASP A 27 5.49 -11.19 2.64
C ASP A 27 5.29 -12.10 1.40
N SER A 28 4.09 -12.66 1.22
CA SER A 28 3.75 -13.57 0.12
C SER A 28 2.36 -13.29 -0.50
N PRO A 29 2.26 -12.36 -1.48
CA PRO A 29 3.36 -11.77 -2.24
C PRO A 29 4.09 -10.64 -1.50
N PRO A 30 5.30 -10.24 -1.95
CA PRO A 30 6.03 -9.14 -1.31
C PRO A 30 5.25 -7.82 -1.36
N PRO A 31 5.27 -7.02 -0.28
CA PRO A 31 4.63 -5.70 -0.24
C PRO A 31 5.38 -4.65 -1.08
N PHE A 32 4.80 -3.46 -1.21
CA PHE A 32 5.59 -2.32 -1.67
C PHE A 32 6.58 -1.91 -0.59
N VAL A 33 7.75 -1.44 -1.01
CA VAL A 33 8.77 -0.89 -0.11
C VAL A 33 9.11 0.50 -0.59
N ILE A 34 8.96 1.48 0.30
CA ILE A 34 9.33 2.87 0.06
C ILE A 34 10.54 3.24 0.92
N ARG A 35 11.49 3.97 0.33
CA ARG A 35 12.68 4.46 1.01
C ARG A 35 12.78 5.97 0.91
N ASN A 36 13.04 6.64 2.03
CA ASN A 36 13.33 8.07 2.07
C ASN A 36 14.82 8.32 1.85
N ILE A 37 15.18 8.64 0.61
CA ILE A 37 16.55 9.02 0.20
C ILE A 37 16.80 10.52 0.37
N GLY A 38 15.92 11.22 1.10
CA GLY A 38 16.00 12.61 1.46
C GLY A 38 16.99 12.89 2.58
N ASN A 39 16.78 14.03 3.26
CA ASN A 39 17.51 14.36 4.49
C ASN A 39 16.62 15.02 5.57
N ILE A 40 15.31 14.85 5.44
CA ILE A 40 14.31 15.29 6.40
C ILE A 40 13.29 14.18 6.61
N LEU A 41 12.59 14.19 7.75
CA LEU A 41 11.44 13.34 7.97
C LEU A 41 10.33 13.73 6.98
N VAL A 42 9.60 12.75 6.47
CA VAL A 42 8.52 12.98 5.50
C VAL A 42 7.22 12.29 5.91
N ASN A 43 6.10 12.92 5.58
CA ASN A 43 4.78 12.29 5.65
C ASN A 43 4.39 11.81 4.26
N LEU A 44 3.69 10.68 4.20
CA LEU A 44 3.26 10.08 2.94
C LEU A 44 1.75 9.97 2.87
N THR A 45 1.22 10.31 1.70
CA THR A 45 -0.17 10.06 1.33
C THR A 45 -0.24 9.02 0.22
N ILE A 46 -1.34 8.29 0.16
CA ILE A 46 -1.58 7.22 -0.81
C ILE A 46 -3.00 7.34 -1.37
N HIS A 47 -3.13 7.03 -2.66
CA HIS A 47 -4.42 6.80 -3.32
C HIS A 47 -4.24 5.91 -4.55
N ALA A 48 -5.33 5.36 -5.09
CA ALA A 48 -5.34 4.68 -6.37
C ALA A 48 -5.98 5.56 -7.44
N THR A 49 -5.43 5.53 -8.66
CA THR A 49 -5.97 6.28 -9.81
C THR A 49 -7.12 5.56 -10.50
N ASN A 50 -7.26 4.25 -10.28
CA ASN A 50 -8.32 3.42 -10.82
C ASN A 50 -8.65 2.24 -9.88
N SER A 51 -9.88 1.74 -9.94
CA SER A 51 -10.23 0.52 -9.21
C SER A 51 -9.52 -0.72 -9.79
N LEU A 52 -9.21 -1.67 -8.91
CA LEU A 52 -8.67 -2.97 -9.28
C LEU A 52 -9.75 -3.90 -9.88
N TRP A 53 -10.96 -3.84 -9.33
CA TRP A 53 -12.07 -4.72 -9.69
C TRP A 53 -13.01 -4.02 -10.68
N ASN A 54 -13.58 -4.80 -11.61
CA ASN A 54 -14.59 -4.30 -12.54
C ASN A 54 -15.98 -4.33 -11.93
N ASN A 55 -16.21 -5.14 -10.89
CA ASN A 55 -17.46 -5.15 -10.16
C ASN A 55 -17.65 -3.83 -9.39
N THR A 56 -18.73 -3.12 -9.68
CA THR A 56 -19.04 -1.81 -9.08
C THR A 56 -19.24 -1.87 -7.57
N ALA A 57 -19.66 -3.00 -7.01
CA ALA A 57 -19.79 -3.21 -5.56
C ALA A 57 -18.42 -3.38 -4.87
N ALA A 58 -17.36 -3.60 -5.64
CA ALA A 58 -15.99 -3.76 -5.18
C ALA A 58 -15.05 -2.67 -5.72
N HIS A 59 -15.61 -1.52 -6.11
CA HIS A 59 -14.81 -0.36 -6.50
C HIS A 59 -13.93 0.15 -5.33
N LEU A 60 -13.20 1.25 -5.57
CA LEU A 60 -12.43 1.93 -4.52
C LEU A 60 -13.32 2.30 -3.32
N ASN A 61 -12.68 2.46 -2.17
CA ASN A 61 -13.28 2.70 -0.87
C ASN A 61 -14.16 1.54 -0.35
N THR A 62 -13.76 0.30 -0.68
CA THR A 62 -14.40 -0.93 -0.18
C THR A 62 -13.36 -1.87 0.43
N SER A 63 -13.79 -2.88 1.18
CA SER A 63 -12.91 -3.86 1.81
C SER A 63 -12.29 -4.88 0.83
N TYR A 64 -12.64 -4.82 -0.46
CA TYR A 64 -12.08 -5.70 -1.48
C TYR A 64 -10.68 -5.27 -1.95
N PHE A 65 -10.28 -4.04 -1.63
CA PHE A 65 -8.96 -3.50 -1.92
C PHE A 65 -8.55 -2.54 -0.80
N MET A 66 -7.69 -3.03 0.09
CA MET A 66 -7.25 -2.33 1.28
C MET A 66 -5.72 -2.21 1.32
N PHE A 67 -5.23 -1.27 2.13
CA PHE A 67 -3.81 -1.08 2.40
C PHE A 67 -3.56 -0.80 3.89
N LYS A 68 -2.32 -0.94 4.35
CA LYS A 68 -1.84 -0.42 5.64
C LYS A 68 -0.35 -0.09 5.55
N ALA A 69 0.13 0.78 6.42
CA ALA A 69 1.57 0.92 6.66
C ALA A 69 2.07 -0.26 7.52
N ASP A 70 3.24 -0.78 7.20
CA ASP A 70 3.92 -1.76 8.03
C ASP A 70 5.42 -1.43 8.19
N ASN A 71 6.03 -2.01 9.23
CA ASN A 71 7.41 -1.75 9.62
C ASN A 71 8.26 -3.02 9.79
N ARG A 72 7.89 -4.13 9.14
CA ARG A 72 8.55 -5.41 9.34
C ARG A 72 9.96 -5.43 8.77
N THR A 73 10.19 -4.85 7.58
CA THR A 73 11.53 -4.74 6.99
C THR A 73 12.47 -3.90 7.86
N GLU A 74 11.99 -2.79 8.44
CA GLU A 74 12.82 -1.90 9.24
C GLU A 74 12.04 -1.25 10.40
N PRO A 75 11.94 -1.93 11.55
CA PRO A 75 11.16 -1.44 12.69
C PRO A 75 11.71 -0.09 13.21
N GLY A 76 10.82 0.88 13.34
CA GLY A 76 11.15 2.22 13.87
C GLY A 76 11.50 3.27 12.81
N SER A 77 11.32 2.96 11.52
CA SER A 77 11.55 3.92 10.43
C SER A 77 10.54 5.05 10.35
N PHE A 78 9.37 4.92 10.97
CA PHE A 78 8.36 5.99 11.01
C PHE A 78 7.62 6.00 12.35
N ASN A 79 6.82 7.03 12.58
CA ASN A 79 5.99 7.15 13.77
C ASN A 79 4.80 6.19 13.70
N PHE A 80 5.02 4.95 14.15
CA PHE A 80 4.04 3.86 14.09
C PHE A 80 2.71 4.21 14.78
N ALA A 81 2.75 4.94 15.89
CA ALA A 81 1.56 5.30 16.65
C ALA A 81 0.72 6.41 16.00
N ALA A 82 1.34 7.28 15.19
CA ALA A 82 0.66 8.34 14.45
C ALA A 82 0.25 7.92 13.03
N SER A 83 0.72 6.76 12.57
CA SER A 83 0.50 6.24 11.22
C SER A 83 -0.66 5.26 11.16
N ASN A 84 -1.17 5.02 9.95
CA ASN A 84 -2.26 4.07 9.72
C ASN A 84 -1.70 2.67 9.50
N THR A 85 -1.57 1.91 10.59
CA THR A 85 -1.03 0.54 10.62
C THR A 85 -2.12 -0.54 10.72
N THR A 86 -3.38 -0.13 10.54
CA THR A 86 -4.54 -1.01 10.39
C THR A 86 -5.08 -0.92 8.97
N TRP A 87 -5.76 -1.98 8.51
CA TRP A 87 -6.32 -2.02 7.16
C TRP A 87 -7.33 -0.90 6.92
N LEU A 88 -7.03 -0.07 5.92
CA LEU A 88 -7.91 0.96 5.38
C LEU A 88 -8.27 0.65 3.94
N ASN A 89 -9.48 1.01 3.53
CA ASN A 89 -9.89 0.86 2.13
C ASN A 89 -9.04 1.78 1.24
N MET A 90 -8.58 1.28 0.10
CA MET A 90 -7.91 2.09 -0.91
C MET A 90 -8.92 3.07 -1.51
N THR A 91 -8.59 4.36 -1.56
CA THR A 91 -9.50 5.41 -2.06
C THR A 91 -8.98 6.07 -3.33
N ASP A 92 -9.80 6.91 -3.96
CA ASP A 92 -9.44 7.76 -5.11
C ASP A 92 -8.96 9.17 -4.69
N TYR A 93 -8.76 9.41 -3.40
CA TYR A 93 -8.25 10.66 -2.85
C TYR A 93 -7.09 10.41 -1.89
N ASN A 94 -6.25 11.42 -1.66
CA ASN A 94 -5.08 11.28 -0.80
C ASN A 94 -5.50 10.94 0.65
N VAL A 95 -4.97 9.84 1.16
CA VAL A 95 -5.04 9.45 2.57
C VAL A 95 -3.64 9.47 3.14
N THR A 96 -3.38 10.30 4.15
CA THR A 96 -2.11 10.26 4.90
C THR A 96 -2.03 8.94 5.65
N PHE A 97 -0.93 8.20 5.50
CA PHE A 97 -0.82 6.85 6.07
C PHE A 97 0.49 6.56 6.78
N ILE A 98 1.60 7.20 6.38
CA ILE A 98 2.88 7.16 7.10
C ILE A 98 3.20 8.58 7.57
N ILE A 99 3.55 8.70 8.86
CA ILE A 99 3.97 9.94 9.52
C ILE A 99 5.43 9.81 9.95
N ASP A 100 6.23 10.84 9.67
CA ASP A 100 7.64 10.96 10.05
C ASP A 100 8.53 9.81 9.56
N LEU A 101 8.41 9.40 8.29
CA LEU A 101 9.35 8.45 7.68
C LEU A 101 10.76 9.04 7.69
N ASN A 102 11.66 8.36 8.39
CA ASN A 102 13.03 8.76 8.65
C ASN A 102 13.93 8.55 7.42
N TYR A 103 15.10 9.16 7.40
CA TYR A 103 16.05 9.21 6.28
C TYR A 103 17.42 8.64 6.68
N ASN A 104 17.56 8.15 7.90
CA ASN A 104 18.78 7.51 8.37
C ASN A 104 18.85 6.11 7.73
N SER A 105 19.99 5.72 7.16
CA SER A 105 20.16 4.46 6.43
C SER A 105 19.95 3.16 7.24
N THR A 106 19.70 3.28 8.55
CA THR A 106 19.31 2.15 9.41
C THR A 106 17.82 2.14 9.76
N ASN A 107 17.08 3.16 9.29
CA ASN A 107 15.67 3.45 9.56
C ASN A 107 15.07 4.35 8.44
N ASP A 108 15.28 4.06 7.16
CA ASP A 108 14.78 4.85 6.04
C ASP A 108 13.73 4.16 5.15
N GLU A 109 13.35 2.91 5.47
CA GLU A 109 12.39 2.11 4.73
C GLU A 109 11.09 1.86 5.48
N ALA A 110 9.99 1.80 4.75
CA ALA A 110 8.70 1.34 5.25
C ALA A 110 7.99 0.47 4.21
N GLU A 111 7.14 -0.43 4.70
CA GLU A 111 6.32 -1.30 3.85
C GLU A 111 4.91 -0.76 3.72
N ILE A 112 4.30 -1.07 2.59
CA ILE A 112 2.90 -0.82 2.34
C ILE A 112 2.28 -2.14 1.95
N ASP A 113 1.51 -2.68 2.89
CA ASP A 113 0.81 -3.92 2.67
C ASP A 113 -0.48 -3.71 1.91
N LEU A 114 -0.87 -4.72 1.13
CA LEU A 114 -2.13 -4.78 0.42
C LEU A 114 -2.94 -5.97 0.91
N ASN A 115 -4.26 -5.80 1.03
CA ASN A 115 -5.20 -6.88 1.26
C ASN A 115 -6.29 -6.83 0.18
N LEU A 116 -6.42 -7.93 -0.54
CA LEU A 116 -7.34 -8.08 -1.65
C LEU A 116 -8.33 -9.19 -1.36
N THR A 117 -9.58 -8.95 -1.75
CA THR A 117 -10.59 -10.01 -1.83
C THR A 117 -11.25 -9.94 -3.19
N VAL A 118 -11.33 -11.07 -3.90
CA VAL A 118 -12.00 -11.12 -5.21
C VAL A 118 -13.52 -11.12 -5.02
N PRO A 119 -14.29 -10.20 -5.60
CA PRO A 119 -15.74 -10.19 -5.44
C PRO A 119 -16.40 -11.37 -6.16
N VAL A 120 -17.55 -11.82 -5.65
CA VAL A 120 -18.24 -13.05 -6.11
C VAL A 120 -18.63 -13.03 -7.60
N ASP A 121 -18.93 -11.85 -8.14
CA ASP A 121 -19.33 -11.66 -9.53
C ASP A 121 -18.24 -10.95 -10.35
N GLU A 122 -16.96 -11.09 -9.99
CA GLU A 122 -15.86 -10.51 -10.78
C GLU A 122 -15.70 -11.24 -12.12
N PRO A 123 -15.78 -10.55 -13.27
CA PRO A 123 -15.53 -11.18 -14.56
C PRO A 123 -14.07 -11.66 -14.66
N PRO A 124 -13.81 -12.82 -15.30
CA PRO A 124 -12.44 -13.30 -15.49
C PRO A 124 -11.63 -12.32 -16.33
N GLY A 125 -10.33 -12.23 -16.04
CA GLY A 125 -9.40 -11.40 -16.79
C GLY A 125 -8.30 -10.85 -15.90
N ASN A 126 -7.31 -10.21 -16.54
CA ASN A 126 -6.24 -9.54 -15.80
C ASN A 126 -6.80 -8.31 -15.09
N LYS A 127 -6.38 -8.11 -13.84
CA LYS A 127 -6.73 -6.95 -13.01
C LYS A 127 -5.48 -6.18 -12.68
N SER A 128 -5.55 -4.85 -12.72
CA SER A 128 -4.44 -3.97 -12.38
C SER A 128 -4.95 -2.64 -11.88
N SER A 129 -4.31 -2.09 -10.84
CA SER A 129 -4.54 -0.75 -10.34
C SER A 129 -3.21 -0.02 -10.21
N GLN A 130 -3.21 1.27 -10.50
CA GLN A 130 -2.05 2.14 -10.26
C GLN A 130 -2.27 2.94 -8.97
N ILE A 131 -1.37 2.73 -8.01
CA ILE A 131 -1.29 3.44 -6.74
C ILE A 131 -0.27 4.57 -6.88
N VAL A 132 -0.59 5.74 -6.31
CA VAL A 132 0.27 6.91 -6.28
C VAL A 132 0.54 7.28 -4.83
N ILE A 133 1.81 7.53 -4.53
CA ILE A 133 2.29 7.96 -3.22
C ILE A 133 2.90 9.36 -3.36
N TRP A 134 2.45 10.30 -2.53
CA TRP A 134 2.97 11.67 -2.49
C TRP A 134 3.63 11.96 -1.16
N VAL A 135 4.68 12.78 -1.21
CA VAL A 135 5.27 13.39 -0.02
C VAL A 135 4.58 14.72 0.28
N GLU A 136 4.23 14.93 1.54
CA GLU A 136 3.73 16.20 2.07
C GLU A 136 4.84 17.06 2.72
#